data_AF-A0A838R8B1-F1
#
_entry.id   AF-A0A838R8B1-F1
#
_cell.length_a   1.000
_cell.length_b   1.000
_cell.length_c   1.000
_cell.angle_alpha   90.00
_cell.angle_beta   90.00
_cell.angle_gamma   90.00
#
_symmetry.space_group_name_H-M   'P 1'
#
loop_
_entity.id
_entity.type
_entity.pdbx_description
1 polymer ?
#
loop_
_entity_poly.entity_id
_entity_poly.type
_entity_poly.pdbx_seq_one_letter_code
_entity_poly.pdbx_strand_id
1 'polypeptide(L)'
;MKNLLCSAAFGSLLLLSLQVVRADDGHAHGDDHAAKPAEVSAKIHKNLEQLSSSDRELAKAQKFCPVMPEVRLGEMGPPIKAVVDGQAIMVCCKGCQKEAIANPVKTLKATAALKEKLAVEAEVHANLSELGAKDRELAEAQGFCPIMTEAALGTMGTPIKVDVNGEPVFVCCKGCSKKAQANPDKTLKTVAELKEKVSAAKDIEASFASLKPSDRGLARAQGYCVVMTDSPLGSMGAPVKLMVGEEPVFLCCAGCRRKALANPDQTLETVAKLKDKVAADTSK
;
A
#
# COMPACT_ATOMS: atom_id res chain seq x y z
N MET A 1 67.07 7.91 -48.83
CA MET A 1 68.00 9.05 -48.60
C MET A 1 67.17 10.33 -48.47
N LYS A 2 67.43 11.14 -47.43
CA LYS A 2 67.01 12.54 -47.20
C LYS A 2 65.50 12.75 -46.94
N ASN A 3 65.02 12.87 -45.69
CA ASN A 3 65.12 14.00 -44.72
C ASN A 3 64.91 15.40 -45.32
N LEU A 4 63.88 16.11 -44.82
CA LEU A 4 63.81 17.55 -44.45
C LEU A 4 62.33 17.86 -44.09
N LEU A 5 61.91 18.10 -42.83
CA LEU A 5 62.00 19.32 -42.02
C LEU A 5 61.59 20.62 -42.75
N CYS A 6 60.46 21.26 -42.37
CA CYS A 6 60.42 22.42 -41.45
C CYS A 6 59.15 23.31 -41.63
N SER A 7 58.58 23.76 -40.49
CA SER A 7 57.91 25.05 -40.17
C SER A 7 56.77 25.63 -41.05
N ALA A 8 55.57 25.86 -40.49
CA ALA A 8 55.09 27.07 -39.77
C ALA A 8 54.83 28.27 -40.73
N ALA A 9 53.78 29.09 -40.69
CA ALA A 9 52.63 29.34 -39.82
C ALA A 9 51.70 30.39 -40.52
N PHE A 10 50.58 30.77 -39.86
CA PHE A 10 49.67 31.90 -40.15
C PHE A 10 48.79 31.78 -41.41
N GLY A 11 47.48 32.03 -41.43
CA GLY A 11 46.57 32.77 -40.57
C GLY A 11 45.67 33.66 -41.47
N SER A 12 44.35 33.44 -41.51
CA SER A 12 43.30 34.37 -41.99
C SER A 12 41.94 33.66 -41.98
N LEU A 13 40.91 34.19 -41.31
CA LEU A 13 39.81 35.02 -41.88
C LEU A 13 39.00 34.26 -42.96
N LEU A 14 37.67 34.22 -43.05
CA LEU A 14 36.55 34.83 -42.35
C LEU A 14 35.27 34.19 -42.97
N LEU A 15 34.22 33.99 -42.18
CA LEU A 15 32.78 33.96 -42.52
C LEU A 15 32.28 33.18 -43.77
N LEU A 16 31.44 32.16 -43.51
CA LEU A 16 30.17 32.03 -44.23
C LEU A 16 29.07 31.49 -43.29
N SER A 17 27.96 32.22 -43.29
CA SER A 17 26.72 32.03 -42.54
C SER A 17 25.85 30.92 -43.15
N LEU A 18 25.16 30.09 -42.34
CA LEU A 18 23.69 29.92 -42.31
C LEU A 18 23.21 28.70 -41.49
N GLN A 19 22.19 28.98 -40.67
CA GLN A 19 21.07 28.14 -40.25
C GLN A 19 21.23 27.07 -39.13
N VAL A 20 20.70 27.51 -37.98
CA VAL A 20 20.10 26.79 -36.86
C VAL A 20 19.13 25.69 -37.32
N VAL A 21 19.31 24.47 -36.80
CA VAL A 21 18.20 23.63 -36.31
C VAL A 21 18.68 22.89 -35.05
N ARG A 22 18.05 23.18 -33.90
CA ARG A 22 18.05 22.32 -32.71
C ARG A 22 16.92 21.30 -32.88
N ALA A 23 17.19 20.04 -32.56
CA ALA A 23 16.24 19.00 -32.16
C ALA A 23 17.08 17.76 -31.80
N ASP A 24 16.86 17.01 -30.74
CA ASP A 24 15.96 17.17 -29.60
C ASP A 24 16.53 16.31 -28.46
N ASP A 25 16.40 16.83 -27.26
CA ASP A 25 16.75 16.19 -26.00
C ASP A 25 15.90 14.93 -25.80
N GLY A 26 16.56 13.77 -25.83
CA GLY A 26 16.00 12.51 -25.32
C GLY A 26 15.76 12.62 -23.82
N HIS A 27 14.55 13.04 -23.46
CA HIS A 27 14.07 13.14 -22.09
C HIS A 27 14.06 11.75 -21.43
N ALA A 28 15.09 11.49 -20.62
CA ALA A 28 15.00 10.51 -19.56
C ALA A 28 14.01 11.03 -18.51
N HIS A 29 12.76 10.55 -18.53
CA HIS A 29 11.85 10.71 -17.41
C HIS A 29 12.30 9.77 -16.27
N GLY A 30 13.32 10.20 -15.55
CA GLY A 30 13.68 9.68 -14.23
C GLY A 30 13.05 10.57 -13.18
N ASP A 31 11.78 10.34 -12.86
CA ASP A 31 11.13 10.86 -11.65
C ASP A 31 10.86 9.69 -10.69
N ASP A 32 11.91 8.95 -10.33
CA ASP A 32 11.89 7.89 -9.32
C ASP A 32 12.34 8.44 -7.97
N HIS A 33 11.64 9.46 -7.47
CA HIS A 33 11.71 9.80 -6.05
C HIS A 33 10.66 8.97 -5.31
N ALA A 34 11.06 7.79 -4.87
CA ALA A 34 10.30 6.98 -3.93
C ALA A 34 10.01 7.81 -2.67
N ALA A 35 8.74 8.15 -2.44
CA ALA A 35 8.34 8.93 -1.28
C ALA A 35 8.44 8.06 -0.02
N LYS A 36 9.03 8.59 1.05
CA LYS A 36 9.08 7.87 2.34
C LYS A 36 7.67 7.78 2.95
N PRO A 37 7.33 6.79 3.80
CA PRO A 37 6.01 6.69 4.44
C PRO A 37 5.57 7.97 5.19
N ALA A 38 6.51 8.67 5.82
CA ALA A 38 6.26 9.95 6.48
C ALA A 38 5.89 11.07 5.49
N GLU A 39 6.47 11.07 4.29
CA GLU A 39 6.17 12.03 3.23
C GLU A 39 4.77 11.80 2.64
N VAL A 40 4.38 10.53 2.46
CA VAL A 40 3.02 10.17 2.04
C VAL A 40 2.00 10.70 3.05
N SER A 41 2.26 10.51 4.35
CA SER A 41 1.39 10.99 5.42
C SER A 41 1.28 12.53 5.41
N ALA A 42 2.40 13.24 5.31
CA ALA A 42 2.42 14.71 5.22
C ALA A 42 1.63 15.23 4.01
N LYS A 43 1.75 14.55 2.85
CA LYS A 43 1.01 14.90 1.63
C LYS A 43 -0.50 14.71 1.80
N ILE A 44 -0.94 13.62 2.45
CA ILE A 44 -2.35 13.41 2.80
C ILE A 44 -2.86 14.57 3.66
N HIS A 45 -2.13 14.93 4.73
CA HIS A 45 -2.52 16.05 5.61
C HIS A 45 -2.71 17.36 4.83
N LYS A 46 -1.73 17.74 4.00
CA LYS A 46 -1.79 18.94 3.16
C LYS A 46 -2.97 18.94 2.18
N ASN A 47 -3.34 17.78 1.65
CA ASN A 47 -4.49 17.65 0.76
C ASN A 47 -5.82 17.78 1.49
N LEU A 48 -5.92 17.27 2.72
CA LEU A 48 -7.12 17.40 3.55
C LEU A 48 -7.34 18.84 4.05
N GLU A 49 -6.27 19.61 4.25
CA GLU A 49 -6.36 21.02 4.68
C GLU A 49 -7.02 21.93 3.63
N GLN A 50 -7.04 21.52 2.37
CA GLN A 50 -7.69 22.26 1.27
C GLN A 50 -9.22 22.14 1.29
N LEU A 51 -9.78 21.25 2.13
CA LEU A 51 -11.21 21.04 2.26
C LEU A 51 -11.84 22.03 3.25
N SER A 52 -13.16 22.22 3.12
CA SER A 52 -13.96 22.87 4.16
C SER A 52 -13.79 22.13 5.50
N SER A 53 -14.04 22.80 6.63
CA SER A 53 -13.92 22.16 7.96
C SER A 53 -14.77 20.89 8.06
N SER A 54 -16.04 20.97 7.64
CA SER A 54 -16.96 19.83 7.65
C SER A 54 -16.52 18.70 6.72
N ASP A 55 -16.12 19.01 5.47
CA ASP A 55 -15.67 17.96 4.54
C ASP A 55 -14.35 17.33 4.98
N ARG A 56 -13.47 18.11 5.62
CA ARG A 56 -12.22 17.63 6.21
C ARG A 56 -12.48 16.66 7.35
N GLU A 57 -13.41 16.97 8.24
CA GLU A 57 -13.80 16.08 9.34
C GLU A 57 -14.39 14.77 8.81
N LEU A 58 -15.28 14.86 7.83
CA LEU A 58 -15.83 13.69 7.17
C LEU A 58 -14.74 12.85 6.50
N ALA A 59 -13.81 13.45 5.75
CA ALA A 59 -12.71 12.74 5.11
C ALA A 59 -11.78 12.06 6.12
N LYS A 60 -11.49 12.71 7.26
CA LYS A 60 -10.69 12.13 8.35
C LYS A 60 -11.39 10.95 9.01
N ALA A 61 -12.70 11.04 9.21
CA ALA A 61 -13.49 9.95 9.79
C ALA A 61 -13.62 8.77 8.82
N GLN A 62 -13.85 9.05 7.53
CA GLN A 62 -14.05 8.03 6.51
C GLN A 62 -12.74 7.31 6.13
N LYS A 63 -11.60 8.02 6.18
CA LYS A 63 -10.21 7.58 5.88
C LYS A 63 -9.94 7.04 4.47
N PHE A 64 -10.84 6.23 3.91
CA PHE A 64 -10.69 5.52 2.64
C PHE A 64 -11.79 5.89 1.64
N CYS A 65 -11.49 5.76 0.34
CA CYS A 65 -12.46 5.97 -0.72
C CYS A 65 -13.38 4.74 -0.85
N PRO A 66 -14.72 4.85 -0.78
CA PRO A 66 -15.61 3.67 -0.88
C PRO A 66 -15.65 3.07 -2.28
N VAL A 67 -15.26 3.83 -3.30
CA VAL A 67 -15.12 3.33 -4.68
C VAL A 67 -13.81 2.56 -4.86
N MET A 68 -12.77 2.92 -4.10
CA MET A 68 -11.47 2.24 -4.08
C MET A 68 -11.01 2.08 -2.63
N PRO A 69 -11.48 1.04 -1.92
CA PRO A 69 -11.25 0.86 -0.48
C PRO A 69 -9.76 0.82 -0.08
N GLU A 70 -8.88 0.48 -1.02
CA GLU A 70 -7.42 0.43 -0.82
C GLU A 70 -6.70 1.79 -0.93
N VAL A 71 -7.44 2.86 -1.21
CA VAL A 71 -6.90 4.22 -1.39
C VAL A 71 -7.35 5.12 -0.26
N ARG A 72 -6.39 5.66 0.49
CA ARG A 72 -6.71 6.66 1.53
C ARG A 72 -7.08 8.00 0.89
N LEU A 73 -8.09 8.63 1.48
CA LEU A 73 -8.48 9.98 1.11
C LEU A 73 -7.32 10.95 1.37
N GLY A 74 -6.98 11.73 0.36
CA GLY A 74 -5.82 12.64 0.38
C GLY A 74 -4.58 12.08 -0.32
N GLU A 75 -4.51 10.79 -0.65
CA GLU A 75 -3.38 10.26 -1.43
C GLU A 75 -3.41 10.73 -2.88
N MET A 76 -4.61 10.95 -3.44
CA MET A 76 -4.84 11.32 -4.83
C MET A 76 -5.08 12.81 -5.05
N GLY A 77 -4.62 13.64 -4.10
CA GLY A 77 -5.01 15.04 -4.02
C GLY A 77 -6.17 15.26 -3.05
N PRO A 78 -6.71 16.49 -2.99
CA PRO A 78 -7.85 16.82 -2.14
C PRO A 78 -9.08 15.95 -2.48
N PRO A 79 -9.65 15.22 -1.51
CA PRO A 79 -10.89 14.49 -1.71
C PRO A 79 -12.04 15.37 -2.17
N ILE A 80 -12.95 14.81 -2.95
CA ILE A 80 -14.14 15.50 -3.46
C ILE A 80 -15.37 14.91 -2.76
N LYS A 81 -16.34 15.76 -2.43
CA LYS A 81 -17.63 15.31 -1.90
C LYS A 81 -18.55 14.82 -3.01
N ALA A 82 -19.04 13.59 -2.89
CA ALA A 82 -20.17 13.04 -3.64
C ALA A 82 -21.42 13.08 -2.75
N VAL A 83 -22.57 13.45 -3.32
CA VAL A 83 -23.86 13.31 -2.63
C VAL A 83 -24.54 12.07 -3.20
N VAL A 84 -24.67 11.03 -2.38
CA VAL A 84 -25.21 9.72 -2.76
C VAL A 84 -26.42 9.46 -1.87
N ASP A 85 -27.61 9.40 -2.45
CA ASP A 85 -28.90 9.29 -1.74
C ASP A 85 -29.04 10.29 -0.57
N GLY A 86 -28.60 11.53 -0.80
CA GLY A 86 -28.63 12.61 0.20
C GLY A 86 -27.52 12.55 1.26
N GLN A 87 -26.67 11.53 1.25
CA GLN A 87 -25.52 11.43 2.13
C GLN A 87 -24.26 12.01 1.49
N ALA A 88 -23.53 12.84 2.24
CA ALA A 88 -22.22 13.31 1.84
C ALA A 88 -21.19 12.20 2.04
N ILE A 89 -20.46 11.85 0.98
CA ILE A 89 -19.43 10.81 0.97
C ILE A 89 -18.19 11.38 0.29
N MET A 90 -17.03 11.20 0.90
CA MET A 90 -15.78 11.69 0.31
C MET A 90 -15.21 10.64 -0.65
N VAL A 91 -14.78 11.07 -1.82
CA VAL A 91 -14.15 10.21 -2.82
C VAL A 91 -12.83 10.81 -3.28
N CYS A 92 -11.93 9.99 -3.80
CA CYS A 92 -10.57 10.44 -4.09
C CYS A 92 -10.44 11.30 -5.36
N CYS A 93 -11.38 11.21 -6.32
CA CYS A 93 -11.32 11.95 -7.58
C CYS A 93 -12.69 12.08 -8.27
N LYS A 94 -12.76 12.88 -9.34
CA LYS A 94 -13.98 13.12 -10.12
C LYS A 94 -14.54 11.86 -10.79
N GLY A 95 -13.66 10.92 -11.18
CA GLY A 95 -14.09 9.62 -11.71
C GLY A 95 -14.86 8.82 -10.66
N CYS A 96 -14.30 8.69 -9.46
CA CYS A 96 -14.98 8.05 -8.33
C CYS A 96 -16.26 8.78 -7.91
N GLN A 97 -16.34 10.11 -8.07
CA GLN A 97 -17.58 10.84 -7.80
C GLN A 97 -18.70 10.41 -8.75
N LYS A 98 -18.42 10.32 -10.06
CA LYS A 98 -19.39 9.84 -11.06
C LYS A 98 -19.82 8.40 -10.76
N GLU A 99 -18.85 7.52 -10.49
CA GLU A 99 -19.10 6.11 -10.15
C GLU A 99 -19.96 5.99 -8.88
N ALA A 100 -19.65 6.77 -7.85
CA ALA A 100 -20.36 6.76 -6.57
C ALA A 100 -21.84 7.15 -6.73
N ILE A 101 -22.11 8.18 -7.53
CA ILE A 101 -23.46 8.68 -7.83
C ILE A 101 -24.22 7.69 -8.73
N ALA A 102 -23.55 7.08 -9.72
CA ALA A 102 -24.17 6.11 -10.62
C ALA A 102 -24.52 4.79 -9.91
N ASN A 103 -23.76 4.41 -8.88
CA ASN A 103 -23.92 3.15 -8.14
C ASN A 103 -24.15 3.39 -6.64
N PRO A 104 -25.28 4.01 -6.25
CA PRO A 104 -25.48 4.49 -4.88
C PRO A 104 -25.50 3.35 -3.85
N VAL A 105 -26.23 2.27 -4.12
CA VAL A 105 -26.32 1.10 -3.23
C VAL A 105 -24.94 0.48 -2.95
N LYS A 106 -24.13 0.30 -4.00
CA LYS A 106 -22.76 -0.25 -3.89
C LYS A 106 -21.89 0.67 -3.04
N THR A 107 -21.95 1.97 -3.28
CA THR A 107 -21.16 2.98 -2.56
C THR A 107 -21.53 3.05 -1.09
N LEU A 108 -22.82 3.04 -0.77
CA LEU A 108 -23.31 3.07 0.60
C LEU A 108 -22.89 1.81 1.36
N LYS A 109 -23.00 0.63 0.73
CA LYS A 109 -22.53 -0.62 1.31
C LYS A 109 -21.03 -0.60 1.59
N ALA A 110 -20.21 -0.16 0.64
CA ALA A 110 -18.77 -0.04 0.82
C ALA A 110 -18.40 0.97 1.92
N THR A 111 -19.12 2.11 2.00
CA THR A 111 -18.94 3.12 3.04
C THR A 111 -19.27 2.56 4.43
N ALA A 112 -20.35 1.80 4.55
CA ALA A 112 -20.73 1.14 5.80
C ALA A 112 -19.69 0.11 6.24
N ALA A 113 -19.21 -0.74 5.33
CA ALA A 113 -18.17 -1.73 5.61
C ALA A 113 -16.85 -1.07 6.06
N LEU A 114 -16.43 0.01 5.41
CA LEU A 114 -15.26 0.80 5.83
C LEU A 114 -15.46 1.38 7.23
N LYS A 115 -16.64 1.94 7.52
CA LYS A 115 -16.95 2.49 8.84
C LYS A 115 -16.87 1.42 9.93
N GLU A 116 -17.41 0.23 9.68
CA GLU A 116 -17.34 -0.91 10.60
C GLU A 116 -15.88 -1.34 10.85
N LYS A 117 -15.10 -1.53 9.78
CA LYS A 117 -13.66 -1.85 9.89
C LYS A 117 -12.91 -0.82 10.74
N LEU A 118 -13.15 0.47 10.50
CA LEU A 118 -12.51 1.54 11.26
C LEU A 118 -12.95 1.61 12.72
N ALA A 119 -14.20 1.23 13.02
CA ALA A 119 -14.67 1.12 14.39
C ALA A 119 -13.95 -0.03 15.12
N VAL A 120 -13.80 -1.19 14.47
CA VAL A 120 -13.02 -2.33 15.01
C VAL A 120 -11.57 -1.93 15.23
N GLU A 121 -10.92 -1.26 14.26
CA GLU A 121 -9.55 -0.76 14.43
C GLU A 121 -9.41 0.22 15.61
N ALA A 122 -10.39 1.11 15.80
CA ALA A 122 -10.39 2.05 16.91
C ALA A 122 -10.57 1.34 18.26
N GLU A 123 -11.43 0.32 18.33
CA GLU A 123 -11.61 -0.51 19.52
C GLU A 123 -10.34 -1.31 19.85
N VAL A 124 -9.72 -1.93 18.85
CA VAL A 124 -8.42 -2.62 19.00
C VAL A 124 -7.36 -1.67 19.55
N HIS A 125 -7.27 -0.45 19.00
CA HIS A 125 -6.34 0.55 19.47
C HIS A 125 -6.61 0.99 20.93
N ALA A 126 -7.88 1.15 21.30
CA ALA A 126 -8.27 1.46 22.67
C ALA A 126 -7.87 0.34 23.64
N ASN A 127 -8.20 -0.91 23.31
CA ASN A 127 -7.88 -2.09 24.11
C ASN A 127 -6.36 -2.29 24.27
N LEU A 128 -5.59 -2.08 23.21
CA LEU A 128 -4.12 -2.14 23.28
C LEU A 128 -3.54 -1.00 24.12
N SER A 129 -4.19 0.16 24.16
CA SER A 129 -3.73 1.34 24.92
C SER A 129 -3.93 1.22 26.43
N GLU A 130 -4.69 0.24 26.90
CA GLU A 130 -4.77 -0.10 28.33
C GLU A 130 -3.50 -0.83 28.82
N LEU A 131 -2.71 -1.40 27.91
CA LEU A 131 -1.41 -1.98 28.25
C LEU A 131 -0.39 -0.88 28.53
N GLY A 132 0.57 -1.16 29.43
CA GLY A 132 1.74 -0.32 29.59
C GLY A 132 2.54 -0.24 28.28
N ALA A 133 3.21 0.89 28.01
CA ALA A 133 3.84 1.17 26.72
C ALA A 133 4.73 0.04 26.16
N LYS A 134 5.55 -0.59 27.01
CA LYS A 134 6.41 -1.73 26.64
C LYS A 134 5.61 -2.98 26.29
N ASP A 135 4.55 -3.26 27.05
CA ASP A 135 3.70 -4.43 26.80
C ASP A 135 2.82 -4.24 25.57
N ARG A 136 2.35 -3.01 25.32
CA ARG A 136 1.67 -2.64 24.08
C ARG A 136 2.56 -2.87 22.86
N GLU A 137 3.82 -2.42 22.90
CA GLU A 137 4.77 -2.61 21.80
C GLU A 137 4.98 -4.11 21.49
N LEU A 138 5.15 -4.94 22.53
CA LEU A 138 5.30 -6.39 22.36
C LEU A 138 4.02 -7.05 21.84
N ALA A 139 2.85 -6.62 22.31
CA ALA A 139 1.56 -7.10 21.81
C ALA A 139 1.34 -6.71 20.35
N GLU A 140 1.67 -5.48 19.95
CA GLU A 140 1.59 -4.99 18.56
C GLU A 140 2.60 -5.70 17.64
N ALA A 141 3.78 -6.05 18.15
CA ALA A 141 4.74 -6.86 17.41
C ALA A 141 4.25 -8.30 17.22
N GLN A 142 3.56 -8.87 18.22
CA GLN A 142 2.96 -10.19 18.13
C GLN A 142 1.72 -10.21 17.21
N GLY A 143 0.88 -9.17 17.27
CA GLY A 143 -0.31 -8.94 16.45
C GLY A 143 -1.50 -9.86 16.71
N PHE A 144 -1.28 -11.15 16.98
CA PHE A 144 -2.34 -12.16 17.09
C PHE A 144 -2.16 -13.06 18.32
N CYS A 145 -3.23 -13.70 18.76
CA CYS A 145 -3.17 -14.69 19.85
C CYS A 145 -2.49 -16.00 19.37
N PRO A 146 -1.48 -16.56 20.07
CA PRO A 146 -0.81 -17.78 19.64
C PRO A 146 -1.66 -19.05 19.81
N ILE A 147 -2.80 -18.94 20.50
CA ILE A 147 -3.77 -20.04 20.66
C ILE A 147 -4.89 -19.95 19.62
N MET A 148 -5.26 -18.72 19.23
CA MET A 148 -6.24 -18.41 18.20
C MET A 148 -5.56 -17.51 17.17
N THR A 149 -4.80 -18.10 16.26
CA THR A 149 -3.85 -17.39 15.38
C THR A 149 -4.52 -16.40 14.41
N GLU A 150 -5.82 -16.55 14.19
CA GLU A 150 -6.62 -15.62 13.37
C GLU A 150 -7.23 -14.46 14.19
N ALA A 151 -7.16 -14.52 15.54
CA ALA A 151 -7.70 -13.48 16.40
C ALA A 151 -6.62 -12.43 16.69
N ALA A 152 -6.74 -11.27 16.06
CA ALA A 152 -5.89 -10.12 16.32
C ALA A 152 -6.02 -9.67 17.79
N LEU A 153 -4.89 -9.35 18.42
CA LEU A 153 -4.88 -8.86 19.79
C LEU A 153 -5.60 -7.52 19.88
N GLY A 154 -6.46 -7.38 20.89
CA GLY A 154 -7.32 -6.20 21.05
C GLY A 154 -8.73 -6.38 20.48
N THR A 155 -9.02 -7.42 19.69
CA THR A 155 -10.39 -7.67 19.18
C THR A 155 -11.31 -8.30 20.22
N MET A 156 -10.74 -8.83 21.31
CA MET A 156 -11.46 -9.50 22.40
C MET A 156 -11.27 -8.77 23.74
N GLY A 157 -11.10 -7.45 23.67
CA GLY A 157 -10.67 -6.63 24.80
C GLY A 157 -9.15 -6.59 24.96
N THR A 158 -8.71 -6.01 26.07
CA THR A 158 -7.30 -5.83 26.43
C THR A 158 -6.57 -7.18 26.51
N PRO A 159 -5.49 -7.37 25.74
CA PRO A 159 -4.73 -8.62 25.78
C PRO A 159 -4.17 -8.95 27.16
N ILE A 160 -4.17 -10.23 27.49
CA ILE A 160 -3.61 -10.72 28.76
C ILE A 160 -2.16 -11.10 28.52
N LYS A 161 -1.24 -10.48 29.26
CA LYS A 161 0.16 -10.89 29.32
C LYS A 161 0.31 -12.15 30.16
N VAL A 162 1.02 -13.14 29.62
CA VAL A 162 1.29 -14.45 30.21
C VAL A 162 2.78 -14.69 30.13
N ASP A 163 3.40 -15.03 31.25
CA ASP A 163 4.78 -15.52 31.24
C ASP A 163 4.80 -16.98 30.77
N VAL A 164 5.57 -17.24 29.72
CA VAL A 164 5.80 -18.57 29.15
C VAL A 164 7.30 -18.78 29.07
N ASN A 165 7.85 -19.55 30.02
CA ASN A 165 9.30 -19.77 30.17
C ASN A 165 10.13 -18.48 30.24
N GLY A 166 9.61 -17.44 30.90
CA GLY A 166 10.29 -16.14 31.03
C GLY A 166 10.12 -15.21 29.83
N GLU A 167 9.41 -15.61 28.76
CA GLU A 167 9.05 -14.72 27.65
C GLU A 167 7.61 -14.18 27.83
N PRO A 168 7.39 -12.87 27.65
CA PRO A 168 6.05 -12.29 27.69
C PRO A 168 5.27 -12.65 26.41
N VAL A 169 4.17 -13.38 26.60
CA VAL A 169 3.23 -13.77 25.54
C VAL A 169 1.87 -13.12 25.78
N PHE A 170 1.26 -12.59 24.73
CA PHE A 170 -0.07 -11.96 24.84
C PHE A 170 -1.15 -12.89 24.30
N VAL A 171 -2.27 -13.01 25.02
CA VAL A 171 -3.40 -13.83 24.60
C VAL A 171 -4.71 -13.06 24.66
N CYS A 172 -5.67 -13.44 23.83
CA CYS A 172 -6.95 -12.73 23.71
C CYS A 172 -7.91 -12.97 24.89
N CYS A 173 -7.75 -14.04 25.67
CA CYS A 173 -8.66 -14.35 26.77
C CYS A 173 -8.03 -15.27 27.83
N LYS A 174 -8.65 -15.34 29.01
CA LYS A 174 -8.20 -16.18 30.14
C LYS A 174 -8.10 -17.67 29.79
N GLY A 175 -8.97 -18.16 28.89
CA GLY A 175 -8.94 -19.54 28.41
C GLY A 175 -7.67 -19.86 27.60
N CYS A 176 -7.15 -18.88 26.88
CA CYS A 176 -5.90 -19.02 26.13
C CYS A 176 -4.66 -18.99 27.03
N SER A 177 -4.71 -18.30 28.18
CA SER A 177 -3.57 -18.23 29.11
C SER A 177 -3.13 -19.60 29.61
N LYS A 178 -4.10 -20.44 30.02
CA LYS A 178 -3.81 -21.81 30.49
C LYS A 178 -3.22 -22.68 29.36
N LYS A 179 -3.76 -22.55 28.14
CA LYS A 179 -3.28 -23.32 26.97
C LYS A 179 -1.85 -22.92 26.57
N ALA A 180 -1.54 -21.62 26.65
CA ALA A 180 -0.21 -21.09 26.38
C ALA A 180 0.84 -21.69 27.34
N GLN A 181 0.56 -21.71 28.64
CA GLN A 181 1.46 -22.26 29.65
C GLN A 181 1.57 -23.79 29.60
N ALA A 182 0.51 -24.49 29.21
CA ALA A 182 0.52 -25.95 29.13
C ALA A 182 1.42 -26.49 27.99
N ASN A 183 1.70 -25.68 26.96
CA ASN A 183 2.55 -26.05 25.83
C ASN A 183 3.52 -24.90 25.51
N PRO A 184 4.53 -24.66 26.37
CA PRO A 184 5.34 -23.46 26.27
C PRO A 184 6.13 -23.41 24.95
N ASP A 185 6.81 -24.48 24.57
CA ASP A 185 7.62 -24.52 23.34
C ASP A 185 6.80 -24.27 22.07
N LYS A 186 5.61 -24.89 22.00
CA LYS A 186 4.68 -24.66 20.90
C LYS A 186 4.21 -23.21 20.86
N THR A 187 3.87 -22.65 22.01
CA THR A 187 3.40 -21.26 22.12
C THR A 187 4.47 -20.28 21.68
N LEU A 188 5.70 -20.43 22.17
CA LEU A 188 6.82 -19.56 21.80
C LEU A 188 7.15 -19.66 20.31
N LYS A 189 7.12 -20.87 19.74
CA LYS A 189 7.25 -21.06 18.29
C LYS A 189 6.18 -20.31 17.51
N THR A 190 4.91 -20.43 17.90
CA THR A 190 3.81 -19.71 17.24
C THR A 190 3.94 -18.20 17.40
N VAL A 191 4.37 -17.70 18.57
CA VAL A 191 4.63 -16.26 18.78
C VAL A 191 5.73 -15.76 17.84
N ALA A 192 6.81 -16.51 17.65
CA ALA A 192 7.87 -16.16 16.70
C ALA A 192 7.34 -16.07 15.26
N GLU A 193 6.59 -17.09 14.81
CA GLU A 193 5.96 -17.10 13.48
C GLU A 193 4.98 -15.93 13.28
N LEU A 194 4.21 -15.57 14.32
CA LEU A 194 3.31 -14.42 14.28
C LEU A 194 4.07 -13.10 14.18
N LYS A 195 5.13 -12.91 14.96
CA LYS A 195 6.00 -11.73 14.89
C LYS A 195 6.61 -11.58 13.49
N GLU A 196 7.08 -12.68 12.89
CA GLU A 196 7.59 -12.67 11.51
C GLU A 196 6.51 -12.28 10.50
N LYS A 197 5.30 -12.85 10.60
CA LYS A 197 4.16 -12.49 9.74
C LYS A 197 3.78 -11.01 9.85
N VAL A 198 3.72 -10.49 11.08
CA VAL A 198 3.41 -9.07 11.32
C VAL A 198 4.51 -8.17 10.78
N SER A 199 5.78 -8.53 10.98
CA SER A 199 6.91 -7.80 10.39
C SER A 199 6.84 -7.80 8.86
N ALA A 200 6.64 -8.97 8.25
CA ALA A 200 6.53 -9.11 6.80
C ALA A 200 5.37 -8.28 6.24
N ALA A 201 4.22 -8.25 6.91
CA ALA A 201 3.08 -7.41 6.52
C ALA A 201 3.41 -5.91 6.58
N LYS A 202 4.16 -5.47 7.60
CA LYS A 202 4.64 -4.08 7.72
C LYS A 202 5.62 -3.72 6.61
N ASP A 203 6.55 -4.63 6.29
CA ASP A 203 7.53 -4.45 5.22
C ASP A 203 6.84 -4.39 3.84
N ILE A 204 5.86 -5.27 3.62
CA ILE A 204 5.00 -5.26 2.44
C ILE A 204 4.32 -3.90 2.30
N GLU A 205 3.63 -3.40 3.34
CA GLU A 205 2.94 -2.11 3.25
C GLU A 205 3.91 -0.95 3.02
N ALA A 206 5.07 -0.96 3.67
CA ALA A 206 6.11 0.04 3.46
C ALA A 206 6.64 0.05 2.01
N SER A 207 6.71 -1.11 1.36
CA SER A 207 7.20 -1.24 -0.02
C SER A 207 6.35 -0.49 -1.05
N PHE A 208 5.05 -0.28 -0.78
CA PHE A 208 4.16 0.45 -1.68
C PHE A 208 4.44 1.95 -1.68
N ALA A 209 5.15 2.49 -0.68
CA ALA A 209 5.48 3.92 -0.61
C ALA A 209 6.30 4.39 -1.82
N SER A 210 7.08 3.48 -2.43
CA SER A 210 7.86 3.72 -3.65
C SER A 210 7.01 3.79 -4.92
N LEU A 211 5.75 3.35 -4.89
CA LEU A 211 4.85 3.48 -6.03
C LEU A 211 4.26 4.88 -6.11
N LYS A 212 3.92 5.28 -7.34
CA LYS A 212 3.08 6.46 -7.56
C LYS A 212 1.79 6.32 -6.75
N PRO A 213 1.27 7.41 -6.14
CA PRO A 213 0.02 7.36 -5.39
C PRO A 213 -1.16 6.73 -6.15
N SER A 214 -1.20 6.89 -7.47
CA SER A 214 -2.25 6.31 -8.33
C SER A 214 -2.13 4.81 -8.52
N ASP A 215 -0.93 4.27 -8.33
CA ASP A 215 -0.61 2.87 -8.59
C ASP A 215 -0.71 2.04 -7.31
N ARG A 216 -0.55 2.65 -6.13
CA ARG A 216 -0.65 1.94 -4.83
C ARG A 216 -1.96 1.20 -4.65
N GLY A 217 -3.09 1.87 -4.83
CA GLY A 217 -4.41 1.25 -4.68
C GLY A 217 -4.65 0.12 -5.68
N LEU A 218 -4.16 0.29 -6.91
CA LEU A 218 -4.28 -0.72 -7.96
C LEU A 218 -3.42 -1.96 -7.65
N ALA A 219 -2.21 -1.74 -7.13
CA ALA A 219 -1.32 -2.81 -6.69
C ALA A 219 -1.89 -3.55 -5.47
N ARG A 220 -2.41 -2.82 -4.47
CA ARG A 220 -3.10 -3.43 -3.31
C ARG A 220 -4.32 -4.25 -3.72
N ALA A 221 -5.14 -3.70 -4.62
CA ALA A 221 -6.31 -4.40 -5.13
C ALA A 221 -5.93 -5.68 -5.89
N GLN A 222 -4.81 -5.69 -6.61
CA GLN A 222 -4.29 -6.93 -7.23
C GLN A 222 -3.73 -7.90 -6.16
N GLY A 223 -3.05 -7.38 -5.13
CA GLY A 223 -2.56 -8.09 -3.94
C GLY A 223 -1.42 -9.08 -4.16
N TYR A 224 -1.37 -9.75 -5.31
CA TYR A 224 -0.39 -10.78 -5.64
C TYR A 224 0.24 -10.55 -7.00
N CYS A 225 1.44 -11.09 -7.22
CA CYS A 225 2.11 -11.05 -8.51
C CYS A 225 1.29 -11.83 -9.55
N VAL A 226 1.04 -11.25 -10.72
CA VAL A 226 0.30 -11.94 -11.80
C VAL A 226 1.00 -13.21 -12.30
N VAL A 227 2.32 -13.29 -12.16
CA VAL A 227 3.14 -14.42 -12.62
C VAL A 227 3.35 -15.46 -11.52
N MET A 228 3.49 -15.00 -10.28
CA MET A 228 3.63 -15.83 -9.08
C MET A 228 2.43 -15.54 -8.19
N THR A 229 1.31 -16.20 -8.47
CA THR A 229 -0.02 -15.89 -7.90
C THR A 229 -0.13 -16.09 -6.40
N ASP A 230 0.87 -16.73 -5.78
CA ASP A 230 0.98 -16.94 -4.34
C ASP A 230 1.96 -15.97 -3.66
N SER A 231 2.66 -15.12 -4.43
CA SER A 231 3.59 -14.13 -3.91
C SER A 231 2.90 -12.78 -3.72
N PRO A 232 2.69 -12.32 -2.47
CA PRO A 232 2.09 -11.01 -2.22
C PRO A 232 2.94 -9.90 -2.84
N LEU A 233 2.28 -8.92 -3.45
CA LEU A 233 2.97 -7.72 -3.93
C LEU A 233 3.57 -6.99 -2.73
N GLY A 234 4.83 -6.58 -2.84
CA GLY A 234 5.59 -5.97 -1.74
C GLY A 234 6.52 -6.93 -1.01
N SER A 235 6.29 -8.25 -1.09
CA SER A 235 7.12 -9.26 -0.40
C SER A 235 8.55 -9.36 -0.95
N MET A 236 8.78 -8.86 -2.16
CA MET A 236 10.08 -8.79 -2.83
C MET A 236 10.53 -7.34 -3.04
N GLY A 237 10.07 -6.43 -2.20
CA GLY A 237 10.27 -4.99 -2.37
C GLY A 237 9.17 -4.35 -3.22
N ALA A 238 9.43 -3.11 -3.67
CA ALA A 238 8.44 -2.31 -4.39
C ALA A 238 7.90 -3.04 -5.63
N PRO A 239 6.57 -3.20 -5.78
CA PRO A 239 5.97 -3.84 -6.94
C PRO A 239 6.40 -3.19 -8.26
N VAL A 240 6.64 -4.00 -9.28
CA VAL A 240 6.95 -3.48 -10.62
C VAL A 240 5.67 -3.32 -11.40
N LYS A 241 5.34 -2.09 -11.80
CA LYS A 241 4.24 -1.80 -12.72
C LYS A 241 4.63 -2.15 -14.16
N LEU A 242 3.72 -2.83 -14.85
CA LEU A 242 3.82 -3.20 -16.25
C LEU A 242 2.49 -2.86 -16.94
N MET A 243 2.53 -2.16 -18.07
CA MET A 243 1.33 -1.97 -18.90
C MET A 243 1.15 -3.18 -19.81
N VAL A 244 -0.04 -3.78 -19.78
CA VAL A 244 -0.47 -4.85 -20.68
C VAL A 244 -1.70 -4.32 -21.41
N GLY A 245 -1.50 -3.88 -22.66
CA GLY A 245 -2.48 -3.00 -23.31
C GLY A 245 -2.60 -1.66 -22.55
N GLU A 246 -3.82 -1.25 -22.23
CA GLU A 246 -4.09 -0.06 -21.42
C GLU A 246 -4.22 -0.34 -19.92
N GLU A 247 -4.14 -1.61 -19.52
CA GLU A 247 -4.30 -1.99 -18.12
C GLU A 247 -2.95 -2.06 -17.38
N PRO A 248 -2.87 -1.45 -16.18
CA PRO A 248 -1.71 -1.60 -15.31
C PRO A 248 -1.77 -2.94 -14.57
N VAL A 249 -0.70 -3.72 -14.71
CA VAL A 249 -0.47 -5.00 -14.04
C VAL A 249 0.76 -4.89 -13.15
N PHE A 250 0.74 -5.55 -11.98
CA PHE A 250 1.82 -5.49 -11.01
C PHE A 250 2.54 -6.82 -10.85
N LEU A 251 3.87 -6.75 -10.70
CA LEU A 251 4.75 -7.90 -10.55
C LEU A 251 5.51 -7.81 -9.23
N CYS A 252 5.90 -8.96 -8.66
CA CYS A 252 6.77 -8.97 -7.48
C CYS A 252 8.18 -8.46 -7.79
N CYS A 253 8.69 -8.66 -9.02
CA CYS A 253 10.03 -8.24 -9.41
C CYS A 253 10.15 -8.09 -10.94
N ALA A 254 11.26 -7.50 -11.40
CA ALA A 254 11.56 -7.30 -12.82
C ALA A 254 11.66 -8.62 -13.62
N GLY A 255 12.05 -9.72 -12.97
CA GLY A 255 12.19 -11.04 -13.60
C GLY A 255 10.88 -11.61 -14.16
N CYS A 256 9.73 -11.18 -13.64
CA CYS A 256 8.42 -11.64 -14.09
C CYS A 256 7.95 -10.99 -15.40
N ARG A 257 8.59 -9.90 -15.87
CA ARG A 257 8.11 -9.08 -17.00
C ARG A 257 7.93 -9.89 -18.29
N ARG A 258 8.92 -10.71 -18.65
CA ARG A 258 8.86 -11.50 -19.90
C ARG A 258 7.67 -12.46 -19.91
N LYS A 259 7.40 -13.12 -18.78
CA LYS A 259 6.31 -14.10 -18.66
C LYS A 259 4.94 -13.42 -18.68
N ALA A 260 4.81 -12.25 -18.05
CA ALA A 260 3.57 -11.46 -18.10
C ALA A 260 3.25 -10.95 -19.52
N LEU A 261 4.26 -10.62 -20.33
CA LEU A 261 4.04 -10.15 -21.71
C LEU A 261 3.84 -11.26 -22.73
N ALA A 262 4.12 -12.52 -22.38
CA ALA A 262 4.04 -13.64 -23.31
C ALA A 262 2.58 -13.97 -23.71
N ASN A 263 1.62 -13.73 -22.81
CA ASN A 263 0.20 -13.90 -23.08
C ASN A 263 -0.61 -12.77 -22.39
N PRO A 264 -0.84 -11.64 -23.09
CA PRO A 264 -1.55 -10.49 -22.55
C PRO A 264 -2.95 -10.84 -22.02
N ASP A 265 -3.76 -11.55 -22.79
CA ASP A 265 -5.15 -11.87 -22.43
C ASP A 265 -5.21 -12.72 -21.16
N GLN A 266 -4.39 -13.77 -21.09
CA GLN A 266 -4.29 -14.62 -19.89
C GLN A 266 -3.78 -13.84 -18.67
N THR A 267 -2.88 -12.87 -18.89
CA THR A 267 -2.36 -12.02 -17.82
C THR A 267 -3.47 -11.14 -17.24
N LEU A 268 -4.29 -10.50 -18.08
CA LEU A 268 -5.41 -9.69 -17.63
C LEU A 268 -6.49 -10.54 -16.93
N GLU A 269 -6.80 -11.73 -17.44
CA GLU A 269 -7.72 -12.66 -16.77
C GLU A 269 -7.20 -13.08 -15.39
N THR A 270 -5.89 -13.32 -15.26
CA THR A 270 -5.26 -13.67 -13.98
C THR A 270 -5.33 -12.49 -13.01
N VAL A 271 -5.09 -11.25 -13.47
CA VAL A 271 -5.25 -10.06 -12.63
C VAL A 271 -6.68 -9.91 -12.11
N ALA A 272 -7.69 -10.15 -12.96
CA ALA A 272 -9.09 -10.10 -12.54
C ALA A 272 -9.36 -11.11 -11.42
N LYS A 273 -8.93 -12.37 -11.57
CA LYS A 273 -9.06 -13.42 -10.54
C LYS A 273 -8.35 -13.06 -9.23
N LEU A 274 -7.17 -12.44 -9.31
CA LEU A 274 -6.42 -12.00 -8.13
C LEU A 274 -7.16 -10.87 -7.39
N LYS A 275 -7.74 -9.90 -8.13
CA LYS A 275 -8.56 -8.84 -7.54
C LYS A 275 -9.80 -9.40 -6.84
N ASP A 276 -10.48 -10.37 -7.44
CA ASP A 276 -11.63 -11.03 -6.84
C ASP A 276 -11.25 -11.79 -5.56
N LYS A 277 -10.10 -12.49 -5.56
CA LYS A 277 -9.56 -13.16 -4.38
C LYS A 277 -9.31 -12.16 -3.24
N VAL A 278 -8.62 -11.05 -3.52
CA VAL A 278 -8.33 -10.01 -2.52
C VAL A 278 -9.61 -9.37 -1.99
N ALA A 279 -10.57 -9.09 -2.87
CA ALA A 279 -11.88 -8.56 -2.47
C ALA A 279 -12.66 -9.53 -1.57
N ALA A 280 -12.57 -10.84 -1.84
CA ALA A 280 -13.21 -11.86 -1.00
C ALA A 280 -12.53 -11.99 0.38
N ASP A 281 -11.20 -11.96 0.43
CA ASP A 281 -10.44 -12.10 1.69
C ASP A 281 -10.55 -10.86 2.59
N THR A 282 -10.68 -9.67 2.00
CA THR A 282 -10.89 -8.41 2.75
C THR A 282 -12.33 -8.20 3.24
N SER A 283 -13.27 -9.05 2.79
CA SER A 283 -14.68 -9.01 3.18
C SER A 283 -15.06 -9.96 4.33
N LYS A 284 -14.10 -10.75 4.81
CA LYS A 284 -14.26 -11.67 5.95
C LYS A 284 -13.78 -11.01 7.24
#